data_AF-A0A7S0RVK2-F1
#
_entry.id   AF-A0A7S0RVK2-F1
#
_cell.length_a   1.000
_cell.length_b   1.000
_cell.length_c   1.000
_cell.angle_alpha   90.00
_cell.angle_beta   90.00
_cell.angle_gamma   90.00
#
_symmetry.space_group_name_H-M   'P 1'
#
loop_
_entity.id
_entity.type
_entity.pdbx_description
1 polymer ?
#
loop_
_entity_poly.entity_id
_entity_poly.type
_entity_poly.pdbx_seq_one_letter_code
_entity_poly.pdbx_strand_id
1 'polypeptide(L)'
;GPSADVGIFKNCFGDANSFFRTASFRQFGGYSEDRNLGYEDWELYSRIAMDGYTMQVVPSGLYHYRFTAGSMQKSTSYSASRQRALRAYLQRVDEQQSLDIARGSAIHEEDNTFVR
;
A
#
# COMPACT_ATOMS: atom_id res chain seq x y z
N GLY A 1 -5.19 -1.04 -15.15
CA GLY A 1 -6.04 -1.17 -13.95
C GLY A 1 -5.16 -1.46 -12.75
N PRO A 2 -5.72 -1.56 -11.54
CA PRO A 2 -5.00 -2.05 -10.36
C PRO A 2 -4.36 -3.41 -10.70
N SER A 3 -3.08 -3.59 -10.42
CA SER A 3 -2.35 -4.84 -10.68
C SER A 3 -1.71 -5.30 -9.39
N ALA A 4 -2.02 -6.53 -8.97
CA ALA A 4 -1.39 -7.13 -7.81
C ALA A 4 0.14 -7.22 -8.02
N ASP A 5 0.58 -7.61 -9.23
CA ASP A 5 2.00 -7.77 -9.56
C ASP A 5 2.76 -6.44 -9.53
N VAL A 6 2.19 -5.36 -10.04
CA VAL A 6 2.82 -4.03 -9.95
C VAL A 6 2.76 -3.50 -8.52
N GLY A 7 1.69 -3.82 -7.80
CA GLY A 7 1.43 -3.42 -6.42
C GLY A 7 2.49 -3.85 -5.41
N ILE A 8 3.29 -4.87 -5.70
CA ILE A 8 4.42 -5.26 -4.85
C ILE A 8 5.55 -4.22 -4.88
N PHE A 9 5.74 -3.55 -6.02
CA PHE A 9 6.83 -2.59 -6.24
C PHE A 9 6.41 -1.16 -5.92
N LYS A 10 5.18 -0.78 -6.24
CA LYS A 10 4.65 0.57 -6.07
C LYS A 10 3.13 0.54 -5.93
N ASN A 11 2.58 1.45 -5.12
CA ASN A 11 1.14 1.65 -5.07
C ASN A 11 0.62 2.07 -6.46
N CYS A 12 -0.15 1.19 -7.09
CA CYS A 12 -0.79 1.39 -8.39
C CYS A 12 -2.32 1.30 -8.29
N PHE A 13 -2.85 1.28 -7.07
CA PHE A 13 -4.26 1.03 -6.78
C PHE A 13 -5.06 2.34 -6.68
N GLY A 14 -4.53 3.30 -5.94
CA GLY A 14 -5.19 4.57 -5.62
C GLY A 14 -4.51 5.27 -4.45
N ASP A 15 -5.06 6.41 -4.04
CA ASP A 15 -4.68 7.09 -2.80
C ASP A 15 -5.66 6.75 -1.67
N ALA A 16 -5.50 7.41 -0.51
CA ALA A 16 -6.35 7.22 0.66
C ALA A 16 -7.81 7.71 0.47
N ASN A 17 -8.16 8.25 -0.71
CA ASN A 17 -9.52 8.65 -1.04
C ASN A 17 -10.18 7.50 -1.82
N SER A 18 -11.13 6.81 -1.22
CA SER A 18 -11.78 5.65 -1.86
C SER A 18 -13.16 5.36 -1.33
N PHE A 19 -14.02 4.88 -2.22
CA PHE A 19 -15.34 4.38 -1.88
C PHE A 19 -15.38 2.87 -2.02
N PHE A 20 -15.99 2.21 -1.03
CA PHE A 20 -16.17 0.77 -1.03
C PHE A 20 -17.65 0.44 -0.91
N ARG A 21 -18.06 -0.68 -1.51
CA ARG A 21 -19.30 -1.33 -1.07
C ARG A 21 -19.09 -1.77 0.38
N THR A 22 -20.06 -1.47 1.24
CA THR A 22 -19.98 -1.81 2.68
C THR A 22 -19.71 -3.30 2.90
N ALA A 23 -20.35 -4.17 2.12
CA ALA A 23 -20.15 -5.61 2.20
C ALA A 23 -18.71 -6.01 1.87
N SER A 24 -18.13 -5.45 0.80
CA SER A 24 -16.74 -5.71 0.41
C SER A 24 -15.76 -5.21 1.47
N PHE A 25 -15.92 -3.98 1.98
CA PHE A 25 -15.03 -3.46 3.02
C PHE A 25 -15.01 -4.34 4.28
N ARG A 26 -16.19 -4.81 4.71
CA ARG A 26 -16.32 -5.73 5.85
C ARG A 26 -15.75 -7.11 5.57
N GLN A 27 -15.94 -7.65 4.36
CA GLN A 27 -15.38 -8.94 3.96
C GLN A 27 -13.84 -8.96 4.08
N PHE A 28 -13.19 -7.86 3.72
CA PHE A 28 -11.73 -7.71 3.85
C PHE A 28 -11.30 -7.19 5.22
N GLY A 29 -12.20 -7.07 6.21
CA GLY A 29 -11.84 -6.64 7.57
C GLY A 29 -11.39 -5.18 7.69
N GLY A 30 -11.59 -4.36 6.65
CA GLY A 30 -11.21 -2.95 6.64
C GLY A 30 -9.71 -2.68 6.69
N TYR A 31 -9.35 -1.47 7.13
CA TYR A 31 -7.95 -1.06 7.33
C TYR A 31 -7.36 -1.71 8.57
N SER A 32 -6.09 -2.06 8.53
CA SER A 32 -5.35 -2.42 9.75
C SER A 32 -5.24 -1.21 10.68
N GLU A 33 -5.17 -1.44 11.99
CA GLU A 33 -5.24 -0.37 13.00
C GLU A 33 -3.88 0.04 13.57
N ASP A 34 -2.79 -0.39 12.93
CA ASP A 34 -1.43 -0.07 13.34
C ASP A 34 -1.21 1.44 13.33
N ARG A 35 -0.75 1.96 14.46
CA ARG A 35 -0.52 3.40 14.66
C ARG A 35 0.90 3.77 14.25
N ASN A 36 1.10 5.04 13.90
CA ASN A 36 2.39 5.63 13.50
C ASN A 36 3.01 5.01 12.24
N LEU A 37 2.23 4.27 11.46
CA LEU A 37 2.57 3.76 10.13
C LEU A 37 1.58 4.31 9.11
N GLY A 38 2.05 4.57 7.90
CA GLY A 38 1.17 4.81 6.76
C GLY A 38 0.85 3.52 6.00
N TYR A 39 0.32 3.67 4.78
CA TYR A 39 0.11 2.62 3.79
C TYR A 39 -0.91 1.53 4.17
N GLU A 40 -1.84 1.85 5.08
CA GLU A 40 -3.02 1.03 5.37
C GLU A 40 -3.91 0.79 4.15
N ASP A 41 -3.99 1.79 3.30
CA ASP A 41 -4.76 1.81 2.07
C ASP A 41 -4.15 0.84 1.06
N TRP A 42 -2.84 0.94 0.84
CA TRP A 42 -2.08 0.03 -0.01
C TRP A 42 -2.18 -1.42 0.47
N GLU A 43 -2.09 -1.69 1.77
CA GLU A 43 -2.28 -3.05 2.32
C GLU A 43 -3.68 -3.60 2.02
N LEU A 44 -4.74 -2.81 2.24
CA LEU A 44 -6.12 -3.22 1.94
C LEU A 44 -6.32 -3.44 0.44
N TYR A 45 -5.87 -2.51 -0.40
CA TYR A 45 -5.99 -2.60 -1.85
C TYR A 45 -5.26 -3.80 -2.42
N SER A 46 -4.09 -4.13 -1.88
CA SER A 46 -3.33 -5.31 -2.29
C SER A 46 -4.13 -6.58 -2.04
N ARG A 47 -4.73 -6.74 -0.84
CA ARG A 47 -5.59 -7.90 -0.53
C ARG A 47 -6.80 -7.99 -1.48
N ILE A 48 -7.47 -6.87 -1.73
CA ILE A 48 -8.63 -6.81 -2.63
C ILE A 48 -8.23 -7.21 -4.07
N ALA A 49 -7.12 -6.67 -4.58
CA ALA A 49 -6.65 -6.96 -5.93
C ALA A 49 -6.18 -8.42 -6.08
N MET A 50 -5.51 -8.96 -5.07
CA MET A 50 -5.05 -10.36 -5.07
C MET A 50 -6.21 -11.35 -5.07
N ASP A 51 -7.35 -11.00 -4.49
CA ASP A 51 -8.56 -11.84 -4.48
C ASP A 51 -9.46 -11.60 -5.72
N GLY A 52 -8.96 -10.89 -6.73
CA GLY A 52 -9.61 -10.74 -8.04
C GLY A 52 -10.76 -9.72 -8.09
N TYR A 53 -10.93 -8.90 -7.05
CA TYR A 53 -11.97 -7.87 -7.04
C TYR A 53 -11.61 -6.71 -7.96
N THR A 54 -12.63 -6.12 -8.59
CA THR A 54 -12.44 -4.96 -9.47
C THR A 54 -12.40 -3.66 -8.68
N MET A 55 -11.40 -2.84 -8.97
CA MET A 55 -11.25 -1.47 -8.48
C MET A 55 -10.97 -0.55 -9.68
N GLN A 56 -11.54 0.65 -9.63
CA GLN A 56 -11.47 1.61 -10.72
C GLN A 56 -11.21 3.01 -10.17
N VAL A 57 -10.42 3.79 -10.92
CA VAL A 57 -10.20 5.21 -10.65
C VAL A 57 -11.21 6.02 -11.43
N VAL A 58 -11.83 6.99 -10.77
CA VAL A 58 -12.68 7.98 -11.46
C VAL A 58 -11.75 8.93 -12.24
N PRO A 59 -11.88 9.07 -13.57
CA PRO A 59 -10.97 9.87 -14.39
C PRO A 59 -11.32 11.36 -14.31
N SER A 60 -11.49 11.89 -13.09
CA SER A 60 -11.86 13.28 -12.84
C SER A 60 -11.21 13.76 -11.55
N GLY A 61 -10.70 15.01 -11.56
CA GLY A 61 -10.10 15.64 -10.39
C GLY A 61 -11.17 16.05 -9.37
N LEU A 62 -11.68 15.08 -8.61
CA LEU A 62 -12.75 15.28 -7.62
C LEU A 62 -12.22 15.60 -6.22
N TYR A 63 -10.90 15.59 -6.05
CA TYR A 63 -10.27 15.67 -4.75
C TYR A 63 -8.97 16.46 -4.79
N HIS A 64 -8.82 17.38 -3.84
CA HIS A 64 -7.62 18.21 -3.67
C HIS A 64 -6.93 17.82 -2.36
N TYR A 65 -5.84 17.06 -2.45
CA TYR A 65 -5.07 16.66 -1.26
C TYR A 65 -4.15 17.79 -0.80
N ARG A 66 -4.12 18.06 0.51
CA ARG A 66 -3.23 19.06 1.10
C ARG A 66 -2.02 18.40 1.76
N PHE A 67 -0.83 18.80 1.33
CA PHE A 67 0.42 18.43 2.00
C PHE A 67 0.91 19.51 2.95
N THR A 68 1.20 19.14 4.19
CA THR A 68 1.81 20.00 5.21
C THR A 68 3.11 19.39 5.73
N ALA A 69 3.93 20.15 6.46
CA ALA A 69 5.19 19.66 7.01
C ALA A 69 4.99 18.48 7.99
N GLY A 70 3.90 18.50 8.77
CA GLY A 70 3.53 17.43 9.71
C GLY A 70 2.57 16.38 9.16
N SER A 71 2.39 16.29 7.83
CA SER A 71 1.56 15.23 7.26
C SER A 71 2.16 13.85 7.52
N MET A 72 1.30 12.85 7.80
CA MET A 72 1.70 11.46 8.06
C MET A 72 2.74 10.96 7.05
N GLN A 73 2.52 11.18 5.75
CA GLN A 73 3.42 10.74 4.68
C GLN A 73 4.86 11.29 4.79
N LYS A 74 5.07 12.40 5.51
CA LYS A 74 6.40 12.98 5.77
C LYS A 74 6.97 12.60 7.14
N SER A 75 6.14 12.09 8.05
CA SER A 75 6.50 11.84 9.44
C SER A 75 6.58 10.36 9.81
N THR A 76 6.05 9.44 8.99
CA THR A 76 6.15 7.99 9.21
C THR A 76 7.38 7.41 8.52
N SER A 77 7.90 6.31 9.05
CA SER A 77 9.00 5.57 8.41
C SER A 77 8.51 4.96 7.09
N TYR A 78 9.23 5.25 6.01
CA TYR A 78 8.97 4.67 4.70
C TYR A 78 9.09 3.15 4.73
N SER A 79 10.19 2.61 5.27
CA SER A 79 10.45 1.16 5.32
C SER A 79 9.42 0.43 6.17
N ALA A 80 9.10 0.94 7.36
CA ALA A 80 8.09 0.32 8.20
C ALA A 80 6.68 0.37 7.57
N SER A 81 6.31 1.49 6.93
CA SER A 81 5.05 1.59 6.20
C SER A 81 5.03 0.67 4.97
N ARG A 82 6.18 0.52 4.28
CA ARG A 82 6.32 -0.38 3.14
C ARG A 82 6.20 -1.84 3.55
N GLN A 83 6.76 -2.23 4.68
CA GLN A 83 6.57 -3.58 5.26
C GLN A 83 5.09 -3.87 5.51
N ARG A 84 4.33 -2.88 6.01
CA ARG A 84 2.86 -3.00 6.15
C ARG A 84 2.17 -3.29 4.82
N ALA A 85 2.47 -2.49 3.78
CA ALA A 85 1.88 -2.70 2.45
C ALA A 85 2.19 -4.10 1.88
N LEU A 86 3.37 -4.65 2.19
CA LEU A 86 3.82 -5.95 1.69
C LEU A 86 3.21 -7.16 2.42
N ARG A 87 2.57 -6.99 3.58
CA ARG A 87 2.03 -8.13 4.36
C ARG A 87 1.11 -9.04 3.57
N ALA A 88 0.25 -8.45 2.74
CA ALA A 88 -0.69 -9.19 1.90
C ALA A 88 0.00 -10.17 0.94
N TYR A 89 1.18 -9.78 0.44
CA TYR A 89 2.02 -10.57 -0.45
C TYR A 89 2.79 -11.63 0.32
N LEU A 90 3.46 -11.23 1.41
CA LEU A 90 4.27 -12.12 2.25
C LEU A 90 3.45 -13.28 2.84
N GLN A 91 2.16 -13.07 3.12
CA GLN A 91 1.27 -14.13 3.61
C GLN A 91 0.88 -15.17 2.54
N ARG A 92 1.13 -14.90 1.26
CA ARG A 92 0.70 -15.75 0.12
C ARG A 92 1.86 -16.38 -0.65
N VAL A 93 3.09 -16.10 -0.27
CA VAL A 93 4.30 -16.64 -0.90
C VAL A 93 5.01 -17.57 0.08
N ASP A 94 5.86 -18.46 -0.44
CA ASP A 94 6.67 -19.31 0.43
C ASP A 94 7.75 -18.50 1.18
N GLU A 95 8.44 -19.15 2.12
CA GLU A 95 9.45 -18.49 2.97
C GLU A 95 10.62 -17.92 2.13
N GLN A 96 11.03 -18.62 1.07
CA GLN A 96 12.15 -18.19 0.23
C GLN A 96 11.77 -16.95 -0.59
N GLN A 97 10.58 -16.96 -1.18
CA GLN A 97 10.01 -15.82 -1.89
C GLN A 97 9.79 -14.62 -0.96
N SER A 98 9.36 -14.87 0.29
CA SER A 98 9.21 -13.83 1.31
C SER A 98 10.53 -13.12 1.59
N LEU A 99 11.63 -13.88 1.73
CA LEU A 99 12.97 -13.36 1.97
C LEU A 99 13.47 -12.54 0.78
N ASP A 100 13.22 -12.98 -0.45
CA ASP A 100 13.63 -12.27 -1.66
C ASP A 100 12.92 -10.92 -1.80
N ILE A 101 11.62 -10.86 -1.49
CA ILE A 101 10.83 -9.62 -1.47
C ILE A 101 11.31 -8.67 -0.37
N ALA A 102 11.59 -9.20 0.83
CA ALA A 102 12.09 -8.41 1.95
C ALA A 102 13.47 -7.81 1.64
N ARG A 103 14.36 -8.59 1.01
CA ARG A 103 15.70 -8.14 0.58
C ARG A 103 15.60 -7.05 -0.47
N GLY A 104 14.79 -7.23 -1.51
CA GLY A 104 14.58 -6.22 -2.56
C GLY A 104 14.05 -4.88 -2.04
N SER A 105 13.25 -4.91 -0.97
CA SER A 105 12.69 -3.71 -0.34
C SER A 105 13.72 -2.90 0.44
N ALA A 106 14.77 -3.54 0.96
CA ALA A 106 15.87 -2.87 1.67
C ALA A 106 16.82 -2.12 0.71
N ILE A 107 17.03 -2.63 -0.51
CA ILE A 107 17.95 -2.04 -1.50
C ILE A 107 17.45 -0.66 -1.97
N HIS A 108 16.12 -0.50 -2.09
CA HIS A 108 15.50 0.78 -2.46
C HIS A 108 15.65 1.87 -1.38
N GLU A 109 15.98 1.50 -0.15
CA GLU A 109 16.16 2.43 0.97
C GLU A 109 17.49 3.20 0.84
N GLU A 110 18.54 2.56 0.31
CA GLU A 110 19.87 3.19 0.13
C GLU A 110 19.89 4.25 -0.98
N ASP A 111 19.15 4.03 -2.07
CA ASP A 111 19.07 4.98 -3.20
C ASP A 111 18.30 6.26 -2.85
N ASN A 112 17.36 6.20 -1.90
CA ASN A 112 16.54 7.35 -1.54
C ASN A 112 17.18 8.24 -0.45
N THR A 113 18.35 7.84 0.08
CA THR A 113 19.19 8.65 0.98
C THR A 113 20.09 9.66 0.25
N PHE A 114 20.27 9.52 -1.07
CA PHE A 114 21.10 10.43 -1.88
C PHE A 114 20.35 11.64 -2.46
N VAL A 115 19.04 11.74 -2.22
CA VAL A 115 18.22 12.88 -2.66
C VAL A 115 17.59 13.56 -1.44
N ARG A 116 18.43 14.18 -0.62
CA ARG A 116 18.04 15.20 0.37
C ARG A 116 19.02 16.37 0.33
#